data_AF-A0A969GGL5-F1
#
_entry.id   AF-A0A969GGL5-F1
#
_cell.length_a   1.000
_cell.length_b   1.000
_cell.length_c   1.000
_cell.angle_alpha   90.00
_cell.angle_beta   90.00
_cell.angle_gamma   90.00
#
_symmetry.space_group_name_H-M   'P 1'
#
loop_
_entity.id
_entity.type
_entity.pdbx_description
1 polymer ?
#
loop_
_entity_poly.entity_id
_entity_poly.type
_entity_poly.pdbx_seq_one_letter_code
_entity_poly.pdbx_strand_id
1 'polypeptide(L)'
;MPRVKRYDLLAPSLRTLKAARPIARWQVMTLAVVTGLIGAFALVGRVDRLYSSGIFYVYLLLLLLLYFLPQRLYGTTIEMLEGKVLRVVEEMEKILIADDLEFSEAAFFQVKENLQAARHELRQQIDLAHRRWR
;
A
#
# COMPACT_ATOMS: atom_id res chain seq x y z
N MET A 1 10.43 -23.38 -23.89
CA MET A 1 9.86 -22.93 -22.60
C MET A 1 8.72 -21.93 -22.85
N PRO A 2 7.48 -22.40 -23.10
CA PRO A 2 6.35 -21.53 -23.46
C PRO A 2 5.72 -20.75 -22.30
N ARG A 3 5.92 -21.18 -21.05
CA ARG A 3 5.38 -20.49 -19.86
C ARG A 3 6.01 -19.12 -19.61
N VAL A 4 7.30 -18.95 -19.92
CA VAL A 4 8.05 -17.69 -19.69
C VAL A 4 7.52 -16.58 -20.61
N LYS A 5 7.24 -16.94 -21.88
CA LYS A 5 6.74 -16.02 -22.91
C LYS A 5 5.40 -15.35 -22.54
N ARG A 6 4.54 -16.05 -21.79
CA ARG A 6 3.24 -15.53 -21.35
C ARG A 6 3.36 -14.51 -20.22
N TYR A 7 4.37 -14.62 -19.36
CA TYR A 7 4.66 -13.60 -18.33
C TYR A 7 5.33 -12.37 -18.94
N ASP A 8 6.09 -12.53 -20.03
CA ASP A 8 6.73 -11.40 -20.73
C ASP A 8 5.71 -10.44 -21.36
N LEU A 9 4.50 -10.91 -21.72
CA LEU A 9 3.42 -10.06 -22.26
C LEU A 9 2.88 -9.06 -21.22
N LEU A 10 2.91 -9.43 -19.94
CA LEU A 10 2.53 -8.55 -18.84
C LEU A 10 3.64 -7.57 -18.47
N ALA A 11 4.91 -7.92 -18.71
CA ALA A 11 6.06 -7.11 -18.34
C ALA A 11 6.05 -5.66 -18.88
N PRO A 12 5.72 -5.38 -20.17
CA PRO A 12 5.70 -4.01 -20.68
C PRO A 12 4.58 -3.16 -20.05
N SER A 13 3.37 -3.71 -19.89
CA SER A 13 2.25 -2.98 -19.28
C SER A 13 2.44 -2.72 -17.78
N LEU A 14 3.03 -3.69 -17.06
CA LEU A 14 3.25 -3.60 -15.61
C LEU A 14 4.56 -2.88 -15.24
N ARG A 15 5.45 -2.56 -16.19
CA ARG A 15 6.69 -1.79 -15.91
C ARG A 15 6.44 -0.45 -15.25
N THR A 16 5.27 0.15 -15.48
CA THR A 16 4.87 1.44 -14.89
C THR A 16 4.39 1.31 -13.44
N LEU A 17 4.08 0.08 -12.97
CA LEU A 17 3.73 -0.18 -11.59
C LEU A 17 4.99 -0.17 -10.72
N LYS A 18 5.23 0.94 -10.03
CA LYS A 18 6.21 0.97 -8.94
C LYS A 18 5.77 0.00 -7.84
N ALA A 19 6.72 -0.67 -7.19
CA ALA A 19 6.44 -1.49 -6.00
C ALA A 19 5.64 -0.68 -4.97
N ALA A 20 4.60 -1.28 -4.37
CA ALA A 20 3.96 -0.67 -3.22
C ALA A 20 5.00 -0.62 -2.11
N ARG A 21 5.32 0.58 -1.63
CA ARG A 21 6.12 0.73 -0.42
C ARG A 21 5.14 0.89 0.72
N PRO A 22 4.77 -0.20 1.40
CA PRO A 22 3.88 -0.14 2.54
C PRO A 22 4.48 0.80 3.59
N ILE A 23 3.82 1.92 3.90
CA ILE A 23 4.17 2.71 5.08
C ILE A 23 3.49 2.04 6.27
N ALA A 24 4.26 1.24 7.01
CA ALA A 24 3.76 0.58 8.21
C ALA A 24 3.73 1.56 9.38
N ARG A 25 2.75 1.42 10.29
CA ARG A 25 2.66 2.23 11.52
C ARG A 25 3.98 2.24 12.30
N TRP A 26 4.66 1.10 12.35
CA TRP A 26 5.96 0.96 12.99
C TRP A 26 7.05 1.82 12.36
N GLN A 27 7.03 2.06 11.04
CA GLN A 27 8.02 2.95 10.42
C GLN A 27 7.83 4.40 10.86
N VAL A 28 6.58 4.85 10.97
CA VAL A 28 6.25 6.20 11.48
C VAL A 28 6.62 6.32 12.97
N MET A 29 6.31 5.29 13.78
CA MET A 29 6.71 5.23 15.19
C MET A 29 8.23 5.28 15.34
N THR A 30 8.96 4.47 14.59
CA THR A 30 10.42 4.43 14.64
C THR A 30 11.02 5.78 14.24
N LEU A 31 10.51 6.43 13.19
CA LEU A 31 10.93 7.77 12.80
C LEU A 31 10.70 8.79 13.92
N ALA A 32 9.52 8.77 14.55
CA ALA A 32 9.21 9.66 15.65
C ALA A 32 10.14 9.42 16.85
N VAL A 33 10.39 8.16 17.21
CA VAL A 33 11.31 7.73 18.28
C VAL A 33 12.74 8.19 18.02
N VAL A 34 13.27 7.90 16.83
CA VAL A 34 14.63 8.30 16.44
C VAL A 34 14.77 9.83 16.46
N THR A 35 13.78 10.56 15.94
CA THR A 35 13.80 12.03 15.95
C THR A 35 13.81 12.58 17.36
N GLY A 36 13.03 11.99 18.28
CA GLY A 36 13.03 12.40 19.68
C GLY A 36 14.31 12.05 20.41
N LEU A 37 14.93 10.90 20.12
CA LEU A 37 16.24 10.56 20.67
C LEU A 37 17.32 11.54 20.23
N ILE A 38 17.36 11.89 18.94
CA ILE A 38 18.30 12.90 18.40
C ILE A 38 18.06 14.25 19.10
N GLY A 39 16.80 14.68 19.20
CA GLY A 39 16.44 15.91 19.91
C GLY A 39 16.86 15.87 21.38
N ALA A 40 16.62 14.77 22.08
CA ALA A 40 17.02 14.58 23.46
C ALA A 40 18.54 14.71 23.63
N PHE A 41 19.34 14.04 22.79
CA PHE A 41 20.80 14.17 22.80
C PHE A 41 21.27 15.59 22.52
N ALA A 42 20.63 16.32 21.60
CA ALA A 42 20.97 17.70 21.30
C ALA A 42 20.66 18.69 22.46
N LEU A 43 19.69 18.35 23.30
CA LEU A 43 19.26 19.16 24.45
C LEU A 43 20.01 18.83 25.74
N VAL A 44 20.79 17.74 25.79
CA VAL A 44 21.61 17.36 26.95
C VAL A 44 22.56 18.51 27.32
N GLY A 45 22.45 19.00 28.55
CA GLY A 45 23.31 20.06 29.09
C GLY A 45 22.95 21.48 28.66
N ARG A 46 21.93 21.67 27.80
CA ARG A 46 21.48 23.00 27.33
C ARG A 46 20.21 23.50 28.01
N VAL A 47 19.51 22.65 28.74
CA VAL A 47 18.17 22.93 29.26
C VAL A 47 18.07 22.54 30.74
N ASP A 48 17.41 23.39 31.52
CA ASP A 48 17.16 23.18 32.94
C ASP A 48 16.30 21.92 33.20
N ARG A 49 16.50 21.26 34.35
CA ARG A 49 15.83 19.96 34.67
C ARG A 49 14.30 20.03 34.63
N LEU A 50 13.72 21.17 34.97
CA LEU A 50 12.25 21.35 34.96
C LEU A 50 11.72 21.37 33.53
N TYR A 51 12.40 22.09 32.63
CA TYR A 51 12.06 22.17 31.21
C TYR A 51 12.34 20.85 30.48
N SER A 52 13.42 20.13 30.83
CA SER A 52 13.71 18.83 30.24
C SER A 52 12.61 17.79 30.55
N SER A 53 12.07 17.85 31.78
CA SER A 53 10.98 16.97 32.21
C SER A 53 9.69 17.28 31.44
N GLY A 54 9.34 18.55 31.28
CA GLY A 54 8.19 18.98 30.48
C GLY A 54 8.27 18.55 29.02
N ILE A 55 9.42 18.75 28.38
CA ILE A 55 9.67 18.34 26.99
C ILE A 55 9.49 16.82 26.83
N PHE A 56 9.99 16.04 27.79
CA PHE A 56 9.85 14.59 27.78
C PHE A 56 8.39 14.12 27.88
N TYR A 57 7.61 14.70 28.80
CA TYR A 57 6.18 14.36 28.93
C TYR A 57 5.36 14.75 27.69
N VAL A 58 5.61 15.91 27.11
CA VAL A 58 4.98 16.34 25.86
C VAL A 58 5.34 15.40 24.72
N TYR A 59 6.60 14.99 24.63
CA TYR A 59 7.07 14.06 23.62
C TYR A 59 6.46 12.66 23.77
N LEU A 60 6.35 12.14 24.99
CA LEU A 60 5.64 10.87 25.26
C LEU A 60 4.16 10.95 24.90
N LEU A 61 3.49 12.06 25.25
CA LEU A 61 2.10 12.29 24.88
C LEU A 61 1.94 12.32 23.36
N LEU A 62 2.87 12.97 22.64
CA LEU A 62 2.88 13.00 21.18
C LEU A 62 3.04 11.59 20.60
N LEU A 63 3.97 10.77 21.12
CA LEU A 63 4.13 9.38 20.68
C LEU A 63 2.86 8.56 20.92
N LEU A 64 2.21 8.76 22.07
CA LEU A 64 0.96 8.08 22.41
C LEU A 64 -0.15 8.48 21.43
N LEU A 65 -0.33 9.78 21.17
CA LEU A 65 -1.30 10.29 20.20
C LEU A 65 -1.01 9.76 18.77
N LEU A 66 0.26 9.71 18.38
CA LEU A 66 0.71 9.20 17.10
C LEU A 66 0.44 7.69 16.97
N TYR A 67 0.59 6.92 18.06
CA TYR A 67 0.27 5.49 18.09
C TYR A 67 -1.22 5.23 17.86
N PHE A 68 -2.08 6.04 18.48
CA PHE A 68 -3.52 6.02 18.28
C PHE A 68 -3.96 6.66 16.96
N LEU A 69 -3.03 7.21 16.17
CA LEU A 69 -3.41 7.86 14.93
C LEU A 69 -4.00 6.83 13.96
N PRO A 70 -5.21 7.09 13.44
CA PRO A 70 -5.90 6.13 12.59
C PRO A 70 -5.11 5.93 11.29
N GLN A 71 -5.05 4.67 10.85
CA GLN A 71 -4.26 4.22 9.68
C GLN A 71 -4.62 4.98 8.38
N ARG A 72 -5.79 5.63 8.34
CA ARG A 72 -6.28 6.50 7.28
C ARG A 72 -5.36 7.68 6.92
N LEU A 73 -4.61 8.21 7.90
CA LEU A 73 -3.78 9.41 7.69
C LEU A 73 -2.43 9.12 7.04
N TYR A 74 -2.03 7.84 6.97
CA TYR A 74 -0.73 7.43 6.42
C TYR A 74 -0.81 6.67 5.10
N GLY A 75 -2.02 6.49 4.55
CA GLY A 75 -2.26 5.69 3.35
C GLY A 75 -1.99 4.22 3.63
N THR A 76 -3.03 3.39 3.71
CA THR A 76 -2.81 2.00 4.07
C THR A 76 -2.14 1.25 2.92
N THR A 77 -1.26 0.32 3.28
CA THR A 77 -0.65 -0.62 2.34
C THR A 77 -1.71 -1.33 1.48
N ILE A 78 -2.86 -1.60 2.08
CA ILE A 78 -3.95 -2.39 1.51
C ILE A 78 -4.59 -1.65 0.33
N GLU A 79 -4.94 -0.37 0.48
CA GLU A 79 -5.49 0.45 -0.61
C GLU A 79 -4.51 0.55 -1.80
N MET A 80 -3.22 0.72 -1.51
CA MET A 80 -2.18 0.72 -2.55
C MET A 80 -1.99 -0.64 -3.21
N LEU A 81 -2.27 -1.74 -2.51
CA LEU A 81 -2.15 -3.09 -3.03
C LEU A 81 -3.36 -3.43 -3.90
N GLU A 82 -4.57 -3.19 -3.39
CA GLU A 82 -5.84 -3.42 -4.08
C GLU A 82 -5.89 -2.68 -5.42
N GLY A 83 -5.50 -1.40 -5.45
CA GLY A 83 -5.43 -0.64 -6.70
C GLY A 83 -4.41 -1.18 -7.72
N LYS A 84 -3.30 -1.78 -7.25
CA LYS A 84 -2.30 -2.40 -8.13
C LYS A 84 -2.75 -3.76 -8.63
N VAL A 85 -3.39 -4.55 -7.79
CA VAL A 85 -4.00 -5.82 -8.18
C VAL A 85 -5.09 -5.58 -9.21
N LEU A 86 -5.94 -4.56 -9.03
CA LEU A 86 -6.93 -4.16 -10.03
C LEU A 86 -6.26 -3.84 -11.38
N ARG A 87 -5.16 -3.10 -11.37
CA ARG A 87 -4.41 -2.80 -12.60
C ARG A 87 -3.83 -4.05 -13.27
N VAL A 88 -3.34 -5.03 -12.49
CA VAL A 88 -2.89 -6.32 -13.04
C VAL A 88 -4.05 -7.07 -13.70
N VAL A 89 -5.20 -7.14 -13.04
CA VAL A 89 -6.41 -7.79 -13.58
C VAL A 89 -6.88 -7.14 -14.88
N GLU A 90 -6.88 -5.80 -14.93
CA GLU A 90 -7.24 -5.05 -16.15
C GLU A 90 -6.25 -5.29 -17.31
N GLU A 91 -4.94 -5.41 -17.04
CA GLU A 91 -3.97 -5.75 -18.07
C GLU A 91 -4.10 -7.22 -18.54
N MET A 92 -4.42 -8.15 -17.63
CA MET A 92 -4.71 -9.53 -18.01
C MET A 92 -5.95 -9.62 -18.91
N GLU A 93 -6.99 -8.83 -18.65
CA GLU A 93 -8.19 -8.76 -19.49
C GLU A 93 -7.87 -8.22 -20.89
N LYS A 94 -6.99 -7.20 -20.99
CA LYS A 94 -6.54 -6.67 -22.29
C LYS A 94 -5.78 -7.70 -23.11
N ILE A 95 -4.85 -8.43 -22.49
CA ILE A 95 -4.07 -9.48 -23.17
C ILE A 95 -4.99 -10.63 -23.59
N LEU A 96 -5.98 -10.97 -22.75
CA LEU A 96 -7.00 -11.97 -23.12
C LEU A 96 -7.80 -11.54 -24.35
N ILE A 97 -8.27 -10.29 -24.39
CA ILE A 97 -9.06 -9.75 -25.52
C ILE A 97 -8.22 -9.61 -26.79
N ALA A 98 -6.92 -9.37 -26.67
CA ALA A 98 -5.99 -9.29 -27.80
C ALA A 98 -5.71 -10.65 -28.46
N ASP A 99 -6.24 -11.75 -27.92
CA ASP A 99 -6.05 -13.14 -28.37
C ASP A 99 -4.57 -13.61 -28.40
N ASP A 100 -3.69 -12.90 -27.69
CA ASP A 100 -2.25 -13.17 -27.60
C ASP A 100 -1.90 -14.46 -26.81
N LEU A 101 -2.91 -15.18 -26.31
CA LEU A 101 -2.74 -16.30 -25.38
C LEU A 101 -3.09 -17.67 -25.99
N GLU A 102 -3.58 -17.72 -27.24
CA GLU A 102 -3.95 -18.95 -27.97
C GLU A 102 -4.83 -19.89 -27.11
N PHE A 103 -5.86 -19.36 -26.47
CA PHE A 103 -6.74 -20.16 -25.64
C PHE A 103 -7.70 -21.00 -26.47
N SER A 104 -8.10 -22.16 -25.94
CA SER A 104 -9.33 -22.80 -26.43
C SER A 104 -10.54 -21.94 -26.06
N GLU A 105 -11.60 -22.00 -26.85
CA GLU A 105 -12.80 -21.18 -26.65
C GLU A 105 -13.38 -21.33 -25.22
N ALA A 106 -13.44 -22.55 -24.70
CA ALA A 106 -13.88 -22.82 -23.34
C ALA A 106 -12.95 -22.18 -22.27
N ALA A 107 -11.64 -22.24 -22.46
CA ALA A 107 -10.68 -21.62 -21.55
C ALA A 107 -10.73 -20.09 -21.63
N PHE A 108 -10.95 -19.53 -22.82
CA PHE A 108 -11.13 -18.10 -23.02
C PHE A 108 -12.33 -17.56 -22.22
N PHE A 109 -13.50 -18.18 -22.36
CA PHE A 109 -14.70 -17.75 -21.66
C PHE A 109 -14.57 -17.90 -20.13
N GLN A 110 -13.99 -19.01 -19.67
CA GLN A 110 -13.76 -19.23 -18.24
C GLN A 110 -12.80 -18.19 -17.63
N VAL A 111 -11.69 -17.89 -18.31
CA VAL A 111 -10.72 -16.89 -17.83
C VAL A 111 -11.34 -15.48 -17.89
N LYS A 112 -12.12 -15.17 -18.93
CA LYS A 112 -12.85 -13.90 -19.05
C LYS A 112 -13.81 -13.69 -17.88
N GLU A 113 -14.62 -14.70 -17.56
CA GLU A 113 -15.57 -14.66 -16.45
C GLU A 113 -14.84 -14.45 -15.11
N ASN A 114 -13.76 -15.21 -14.88
CA ASN A 114 -12.94 -15.07 -13.67
C ASN A 114 -12.33 -13.67 -13.53
N LEU A 115 -11.80 -13.10 -14.62
CA LEU A 115 -11.23 -11.75 -14.60
C LEU A 115 -12.31 -10.68 -14.38
N GLN A 116 -13.49 -10.85 -14.97
CA GLN A 116 -14.62 -9.94 -14.75
C GLN A 116 -15.10 -9.99 -13.31
N ALA A 117 -15.23 -11.18 -12.72
CA ALA A 117 -15.57 -11.36 -11.31
C ALA A 117 -14.53 -10.70 -10.39
N ALA A 118 -13.24 -10.97 -10.62
CA ALA A 118 -12.15 -10.37 -9.85
C ALA A 118 -12.13 -8.84 -9.97
N ARG A 119 -12.34 -8.29 -11.18
CA ARG A 119 -12.43 -6.84 -11.39
C ARG A 119 -13.59 -6.23 -10.64
N HIS A 120 -14.75 -6.89 -10.65
CA HIS A 120 -15.95 -6.39 -9.98
C HIS A 120 -15.79 -6.42 -8.46
N GLU A 121 -15.27 -7.51 -7.92
CA GLU A 121 -14.97 -7.67 -6.50
C GLU A 121 -13.94 -6.64 -6.02
N LEU A 122 -12.83 -6.47 -6.73
CA LEU A 122 -11.79 -5.49 -6.37
C LEU A 122 -12.32 -4.06 -6.42
N ARG A 123 -13.12 -3.70 -7.43
CA ARG A 123 -13.76 -2.38 -7.49
C ARG A 123 -14.73 -2.18 -6.32
N GLN A 124 -15.50 -3.21 -5.97
CA GLN A 124 -16.42 -3.15 -4.85
C GLN A 124 -15.68 -3.01 -3.52
N GLN A 125 -14.59 -3.76 -3.30
CA GLN A 125 -13.76 -3.64 -2.10
C GLN A 125 -13.14 -2.24 -1.99
N ILE A 126 -12.61 -1.70 -3.09
CA ILE A 126 -12.08 -0.33 -3.14
C ILE A 126 -13.18 0.69 -2.87
N ASP A 127 -14.35 0.56 -3.50
CA ASP A 127 -15.49 1.47 -3.30
C ASP A 127 -16.03 1.40 -1.88
N LEU A 128 -16.14 0.22 -1.28
CA LEU A 128 -16.56 0.03 0.11
C LEU A 128 -15.54 0.61 1.09
N ALA A 129 -14.25 0.40 0.82
CA ALA A 129 -13.18 1.04 1.56
C ALA A 129 -13.30 2.56 1.47
N HIS A 130 -13.61 3.14 0.31
CA HIS A 130 -13.82 4.58 0.16
C HIS A 130 -15.13 5.09 0.78
N ARG A 131 -16.24 4.35 0.70
CA ARG A 131 -17.57 4.76 1.22
C ARG A 131 -17.70 4.62 2.73
N ARG A 132 -17.03 3.66 3.36
CA ARG A 132 -17.03 3.48 4.83
C ARG A 132 -16.57 4.74 5.59
N TRP A 133 -15.95 5.70 4.89
CA TRP A 133 -15.35 6.88 5.49
C TRP A 133 -15.85 8.22 4.91
N ARG A 134 -16.92 8.24 4.10
CA ARG A 134 -17.74 9.45 3.86
C ARG A 134 -18.86 9.53 4.89
#